data_AF-I0L9A5-F1
#
_entry.id   AF-I0L9A5-F1
#
_cell.length_a   1.000
_cell.length_b   1.000
_cell.length_c   1.000
_cell.angle_alpha   90.00
_cell.angle_beta   90.00
_cell.angle_gamma   90.00
#
_symmetry.space_group_name_H-M   'P 1'
#
loop_
_entity.id
_entity.type
_entity.pdbx_description
1 polymer ?
#
loop_
_entity_poly.entity_id
_entity_poly.type
_entity_poly.pdbx_seq_one_letter_code
_entity_poly.pdbx_strand_id
1 'polypeptide(L)'
;MLVRVVLLARVLVGVALVARVFVGVVLVARVFVGVASGGRCGASYLGRSVPGMNRTDRLYALVEELRAVSPRPRSARWLATHFEVSSRTIERDIGALQEAGVPIWAEPGRTGGYVLDRSRTLPPVNLTAAEAVAMAVALHRLAGTPFAGPGATALRKLVAVLPAADAAEAHRLAGRVHLIGDGPATPVPATVADAVTARRVLRIRYADRAGIDSVRDVEPLGYLGNPRHWYLLAWCRLRDELRCFRTDRIEDVRALPEVVVRELRLTDLDIPHERVRPLSLV
;
A
#
# COMPACT_ATOMS: atom_id res chain seq x y z
N MET A 1 -25.42 -8.25 -23.06
CA MET A 1 -26.26 -7.61 -22.03
C MET A 1 -26.17 -8.29 -20.65
N LEU A 2 -25.98 -9.61 -20.57
CA LEU A 2 -25.83 -10.36 -19.30
C LEU A 2 -24.56 -10.02 -18.47
N VAL A 3 -23.45 -9.63 -19.09
CA VAL A 3 -22.17 -9.38 -18.38
C VAL A 3 -22.21 -8.10 -17.52
N ARG A 4 -23.05 -7.12 -17.87
CA ARG A 4 -23.20 -5.87 -17.12
C ARG A 4 -23.99 -6.03 -15.80
N VAL A 5 -24.90 -7.01 -15.72
CA VAL A 5 -25.75 -7.23 -14.53
C VAL A 5 -24.96 -7.94 -13.42
N VAL A 6 -24.06 -8.85 -13.77
CA VAL A 6 -23.21 -9.58 -12.80
C VAL A 6 -22.15 -8.67 -12.16
N LEU A 7 -21.66 -7.66 -12.90
CA LEU A 7 -20.68 -6.71 -12.40
C LEU A 7 -21.31 -5.71 -11.39
N LEU A 8 -22.55 -5.26 -11.64
CA LEU A 8 -23.27 -4.39 -10.71
C LEU A 8 -23.60 -5.09 -9.39
N ALA A 9 -23.97 -6.37 -9.43
CA ALA A 9 -24.27 -7.15 -8.23
C ALA A 9 -23.03 -7.36 -7.33
N ARG A 10 -21.84 -7.53 -7.91
CA ARG A 10 -20.58 -7.66 -7.16
C ARG A 10 -20.11 -6.34 -6.53
N VAL A 11 -20.34 -5.21 -7.19
CA VAL A 11 -20.00 -3.88 -6.65
C VAL A 11 -20.93 -3.51 -5.48
N LEU A 12 -22.23 -3.84 -5.57
CA LEU A 12 -23.19 -3.57 -4.49
C LEU A 12 -22.92 -4.38 -3.21
N VAL A 13 -22.48 -5.64 -3.34
CA VAL A 13 -22.09 -6.48 -2.19
C VAL A 13 -20.80 -5.97 -1.53
N GLY A 14 -19.84 -5.46 -2.31
CA GLY A 14 -18.62 -4.85 -1.79
C GLY A 14 -18.85 -3.54 -1.03
N VAL A 15 -19.72 -2.67 -1.53
CA VAL A 15 -20.07 -1.40 -0.87
C VAL A 15 -20.84 -1.64 0.44
N ALA A 16 -21.70 -2.66 0.49
CA ALA A 16 -22.43 -3.02 1.71
C ALA A 16 -21.53 -3.62 2.82
N LEU A 17 -20.41 -4.26 2.46
CA LEU A 17 -19.45 -4.81 3.43
C LEU A 17 -18.59 -3.70 4.04
N VAL A 18 -18.14 -2.73 3.23
CA VAL A 18 -17.35 -1.57 3.70
C VAL A 18 -18.19 -0.64 4.57
N ALA A 19 -19.47 -0.44 4.24
CA ALA A 19 -20.39 0.34 5.08
C ALA A 19 -20.64 -0.30 6.47
N ARG A 20 -20.67 -1.63 6.57
CA ARG A 20 -20.83 -2.34 7.86
C ARG A 20 -19.59 -2.22 8.77
N VAL A 21 -18.39 -2.22 8.19
CA VAL A 21 -17.14 -2.01 8.95
C VAL A 21 -17.04 -0.56 9.45
N PHE A 22 -17.45 0.42 8.65
CA PHE A 22 -17.39 1.83 9.01
C PHE A 22 -18.44 2.24 10.07
N VAL A 23 -19.65 1.67 10.01
CA VAL A 23 -20.69 1.91 11.03
C VAL A 23 -20.32 1.30 12.39
N GLY A 24 -19.61 0.16 12.40
CA GLY A 24 -19.11 -0.47 13.64
C GLY A 24 -18.09 0.40 14.40
N VAL A 25 -17.20 1.09 13.68
CA VAL A 25 -16.18 1.96 14.29
C VAL A 25 -16.77 3.28 14.81
N VAL A 26 -17.79 3.82 14.14
CA VAL A 26 -18.43 5.08 14.56
C VAL A 26 -19.38 4.88 15.76
N LEU A 27 -19.97 3.69 15.93
CA LEU A 27 -20.86 3.43 17.06
C LEU A 27 -20.10 3.35 18.40
N VAL A 28 -18.87 2.84 18.40
CA VAL A 28 -18.03 2.74 19.62
C VAL A 28 -17.57 4.14 20.08
N ALA A 29 -17.37 5.07 19.16
CA ALA A 29 -16.94 6.44 19.49
C ALA A 29 -18.05 7.33 20.09
N ARG A 30 -19.34 6.95 20.00
CA ARG A 30 -20.46 7.77 20.48
C ARG A 30 -20.95 7.45 21.89
N VAL A 31 -20.43 6.41 22.54
CA VAL A 31 -20.86 6.00 23.90
C VAL A 31 -20.12 6.76 25.02
N PHE A 32 -19.10 7.56 24.71
CA PHE A 32 -18.23 8.19 25.73
C PHE A 32 -18.29 9.72 25.81
N VAL A 33 -19.49 10.30 25.72
CA VAL A 33 -19.75 11.65 26.25
C VAL A 33 -21.06 11.62 27.04
N GLY A 34 -20.96 11.49 28.37
CA GLY A 34 -22.12 11.46 29.27
C GLY A 34 -21.74 11.15 30.70
N VAL A 35 -21.10 12.12 31.37
CA VAL A 35 -20.78 12.10 32.80
C VAL A 35 -22.04 12.34 33.64
N ALA A 36 -22.18 11.52 34.69
CA ALA A 36 -22.84 11.76 35.98
C ALA A 36 -24.31 12.24 36.04
N SER A 37 -25.18 11.37 36.56
CA SER A 37 -26.04 11.65 37.73
C SER A 37 -26.86 10.41 38.11
N GLY A 38 -26.96 10.13 39.41
CA GLY A 38 -27.50 8.88 39.94
C GLY A 38 -28.98 8.61 39.67
N GLY A 39 -29.33 7.32 39.71
CA GLY A 39 -30.71 6.86 39.64
C GLY A 39 -30.74 5.34 39.45
N ARG A 40 -31.21 4.62 40.47
CA ARG A 40 -31.55 3.20 40.37
C ARG A 40 -32.60 3.01 39.28
N CYS A 41 -32.31 2.21 38.27
CA CYS A 41 -33.33 1.61 37.42
C CYS A 41 -32.84 0.26 36.91
N GLY A 42 -33.42 -0.81 37.47
CA GLY A 42 -33.36 -2.13 36.87
C GLY A 42 -34.15 -2.12 35.56
N ALA A 43 -33.52 -2.56 34.49
CA ALA A 43 -34.20 -2.94 33.25
C ALA A 43 -33.53 -4.21 32.75
N SER A 44 -34.06 -5.32 33.24
CA SER A 44 -33.94 -6.66 32.70
C SER A 44 -34.29 -6.67 31.22
N TYR A 45 -33.27 -6.75 30.36
CA TYR A 45 -33.39 -7.35 29.03
C TYR A 45 -32.71 -8.71 29.07
N LEU A 46 -33.51 -9.70 29.46
CA LEU A 46 -33.22 -11.11 29.29
C LEU A 46 -33.01 -11.41 27.79
N GLY A 47 -32.06 -12.29 27.50
CA GLY A 47 -32.34 -13.33 26.53
C GLY A 47 -31.59 -13.31 25.20
N ARG A 48 -30.30 -12.98 25.19
CA ARG A 48 -29.35 -13.62 24.26
C ARG A 48 -27.99 -13.68 24.91
N SER A 49 -27.52 -14.89 25.22
CA SER A 49 -26.10 -15.11 25.46
C SER A 49 -25.37 -14.70 24.17
N VAL A 50 -24.62 -13.62 24.24
CA VAL A 50 -23.59 -13.32 23.24
C VAL A 50 -22.68 -14.56 23.22
N PRO A 51 -22.42 -15.19 22.06
CA PRO A 51 -21.48 -16.29 22.01
C PRO A 51 -20.17 -15.82 22.63
N GLY A 52 -19.64 -16.57 23.60
CA GLY A 52 -18.40 -16.21 24.27
C GLY A 52 -17.35 -15.80 23.24
N MET A 53 -16.75 -14.63 23.44
CA MET A 53 -15.82 -14.00 22.50
C MET A 53 -14.82 -15.03 21.98
N ASN A 54 -14.83 -15.26 20.65
CA ASN A 54 -13.93 -16.22 20.03
C ASN A 54 -12.48 -15.85 20.41
N ARG A 55 -11.65 -16.86 20.69
CA ARG A 55 -10.25 -16.65 21.06
C ARG A 55 -9.53 -15.77 20.03
N THR A 56 -9.76 -15.99 18.74
CA THR A 56 -9.17 -15.18 17.67
C THR A 56 -9.56 -13.71 17.79
N ASP A 57 -10.85 -13.42 17.97
CA ASP A 57 -11.35 -12.05 18.11
C ASP A 57 -10.77 -11.37 19.35
N ARG A 58 -10.66 -12.11 20.46
CA ARG A 58 -10.05 -11.61 21.69
C ARG A 58 -8.55 -11.32 21.54
N LEU A 59 -7.81 -12.15 20.81
CA LEU A 59 -6.39 -11.92 20.52
C LEU A 59 -6.20 -10.63 19.72
N TYR A 60 -7.02 -10.40 18.69
CA TYR A 60 -6.99 -9.14 17.93
C TYR A 60 -7.35 -7.93 18.82
N ALA A 61 -8.42 -8.04 19.60
CA ALA A 61 -8.87 -6.96 20.46
C ALA A 61 -7.83 -6.61 21.55
N LEU A 62 -7.11 -7.60 22.09
CA LEU A 62 -6.01 -7.40 23.03
C LEU A 62 -4.88 -6.57 22.41
N VAL A 63 -4.47 -6.88 21.18
CA VAL A 63 -3.42 -6.15 20.48
C VAL A 63 -3.84 -4.70 20.24
N GLU A 64 -5.06 -4.47 19.79
CA GLU A 64 -5.56 -3.11 19.51
C GLU A 64 -5.74 -2.27 20.78
N GLU A 65 -6.22 -2.85 21.89
CA GLU A 65 -6.28 -2.14 23.18
C GLU A 65 -4.87 -1.73 23.64
N LEU A 66 -3.91 -2.66 23.64
CA LEU A 66 -2.53 -2.37 24.04
C LEU A 66 -1.86 -1.33 23.12
N ARG A 67 -2.17 -1.37 21.82
CA ARG A 67 -1.69 -0.38 20.84
C ARG A 67 -2.26 1.00 21.10
N ALA A 68 -3.56 1.11 21.37
CA ALA A 68 -4.25 2.38 21.58
C ALA A 68 -3.73 3.13 22.81
N VAL A 69 -3.37 2.41 23.87
CA VAL A 69 -2.94 3.01 25.14
C VAL A 69 -1.42 3.07 25.32
N SER A 70 -0.65 2.33 24.53
CA SER A 70 0.82 2.39 24.54
C SER A 70 1.32 3.84 24.49
N PRO A 71 2.35 4.24 25.25
CA PRO A 71 3.24 3.41 26.07
C PRO A 71 2.70 3.11 27.49
N ARG A 72 1.42 3.39 27.79
CA ARG A 72 0.87 3.10 29.12
C ARG A 72 0.59 1.61 29.27
N PRO A 73 0.99 0.96 30.38
CA PRO A 73 0.72 -0.46 30.60
C PRO A 73 -0.75 -0.72 30.98
N ARG A 74 -1.23 -1.93 30.67
CA ARG A 74 -2.49 -2.49 31.19
C ARG A 74 -2.23 -3.74 32.02
N SER A 75 -2.72 -3.76 33.25
CA SER A 75 -2.58 -4.94 34.10
C SER A 75 -3.42 -6.11 33.58
N ALA A 76 -2.98 -7.34 33.84
CA ALA A 76 -3.73 -8.56 33.53
C ALA A 76 -5.17 -8.52 34.07
N ARG A 77 -5.34 -7.99 35.30
CA ARG A 77 -6.66 -7.84 35.96
C ARG A 77 -7.56 -6.86 35.23
N TRP A 78 -7.02 -5.74 34.76
CA TRP A 78 -7.79 -4.77 33.99
C TRP A 78 -8.26 -5.37 32.67
N LEU A 79 -7.37 -6.01 31.92
CA LEU A 79 -7.69 -6.68 30.66
C LEU A 79 -8.72 -7.80 30.87
N ALA A 80 -8.57 -8.57 31.94
CA ALA A 80 -9.50 -9.64 32.31
C ALA A 80 -10.91 -9.10 32.55
N THR A 81 -11.02 -7.98 33.28
CA THR A 81 -12.30 -7.30 33.51
C THR A 81 -12.88 -6.74 32.22
N HIS A 82 -12.04 -6.10 31.39
CA HIS A 82 -12.47 -5.46 30.15
C HIS A 82 -12.96 -6.46 29.09
N PHE A 83 -12.30 -7.62 28.96
CA PHE A 83 -12.67 -8.67 28.02
C PHE A 83 -13.56 -9.75 28.63
N GLU A 84 -14.02 -9.57 29.88
CA GLU A 84 -14.89 -10.50 30.61
C GLU A 84 -14.34 -11.94 30.68
N VAL A 85 -13.04 -12.08 30.93
CA VAL A 85 -12.33 -13.37 31.06
C VAL A 85 -11.48 -13.41 32.32
N SER A 86 -10.94 -14.59 32.66
CA SER A 86 -10.01 -14.70 33.78
C SER A 86 -8.64 -14.08 33.48
N SER A 87 -7.91 -13.61 34.50
CA SER A 87 -6.51 -13.16 34.35
C SER A 87 -5.63 -14.27 33.76
N ARG A 88 -5.87 -15.53 34.12
CA ARG A 88 -5.16 -16.68 33.54
C ARG A 88 -5.39 -16.82 32.03
N THR A 89 -6.58 -16.49 31.55
CA THR A 89 -6.89 -16.46 30.11
C THR A 89 -6.10 -15.35 29.42
N ILE A 90 -6.07 -14.16 30.01
CA ILE A 90 -5.27 -13.04 29.50
C ILE A 90 -3.78 -13.40 29.45
N GLU A 91 -3.21 -13.91 30.53
CA GLU A 91 -1.80 -14.32 30.59
C GLU A 91 -1.46 -15.35 29.52
N ARG A 92 -2.35 -16.35 29.31
CA ARG A 92 -2.19 -17.36 28.26
C ARG A 92 -2.28 -16.75 26.85
N ASP A 93 -3.21 -15.82 26.62
CA ASP A 93 -3.38 -15.17 25.32
C ASP A 93 -2.23 -14.20 25.02
N ILE A 94 -1.73 -13.46 26.02
CA ILE A 94 -0.52 -12.63 25.90
C ILE A 94 0.70 -13.51 25.57
N GLY A 95 0.86 -14.65 26.24
CA GLY A 95 1.93 -15.61 25.92
C GLY A 95 1.85 -16.08 24.46
N ALA A 96 0.65 -16.43 23.99
CA ALA A 96 0.44 -16.82 22.59
C ALA A 96 0.74 -15.68 21.59
N LEU A 97 0.43 -14.42 21.93
CA LEU A 97 0.77 -13.25 21.11
C LEU A 97 2.28 -13.00 21.07
N GLN A 98 2.97 -13.18 22.19
CA GLN A 98 4.43 -13.08 22.27
C GLN A 98 5.12 -14.17 21.44
N GLU A 99 4.64 -15.42 21.52
CA GLU A 99 5.10 -16.53 20.68
C GLU A 99 4.85 -16.26 19.18
N ALA A 100 3.75 -15.58 18.85
CA ALA A 100 3.44 -15.14 17.49
C ALA A 100 4.24 -13.90 17.03
N GLY A 101 5.12 -13.36 17.89
CA GLY A 101 6.02 -12.24 17.56
C GLY A 101 5.41 -10.85 17.74
N VAL A 102 4.27 -10.71 18.42
CA VAL A 102 3.75 -9.40 18.82
C VAL A 102 4.65 -8.84 19.92
N PRO A 103 5.19 -7.62 19.78
CA PRO A 103 6.18 -7.08 20.71
C PRO A 103 5.51 -6.54 21.97
N ILE A 104 5.05 -7.46 22.83
CA ILE A 104 4.46 -7.19 24.13
C ILE A 104 5.48 -7.54 25.21
N TRP A 105 5.74 -6.66 26.17
CA TRP A 105 6.47 -6.99 27.39
C TRP A 105 5.67 -6.61 28.63
N ALA A 106 6.05 -7.19 29.76
CA ALA A 106 5.50 -6.87 31.05
C ALA A 106 6.40 -5.85 31.75
N GLU A 107 5.82 -4.75 32.18
CA GLU A 107 6.46 -3.79 33.08
C GLU A 107 6.17 -4.23 34.53
N PRO A 108 7.20 -4.55 35.34
CA PRO A 108 7.01 -4.99 36.72
C PRO A 108 6.60 -3.83 37.64
N GLY A 109 5.88 -4.14 38.73
CA GLY A 109 5.53 -3.18 39.78
C GLY A 109 4.03 -3.09 40.07
N ARG A 110 3.66 -2.34 41.12
CA ARG A 110 2.26 -2.24 41.61
C ARG A 110 1.30 -1.61 40.60
N THR A 111 1.82 -0.74 39.74
CA THR A 111 1.10 -0.09 38.62
C THR A 111 1.53 -0.65 37.25
N GLY A 112 2.29 -1.74 37.24
CA GLY A 112 2.81 -2.38 36.04
C GLY A 112 1.75 -3.17 35.26
N GLY A 113 2.16 -3.72 34.14
CA GLY A 113 1.26 -4.45 33.24
C GLY A 113 1.88 -4.70 31.87
N TYR A 114 1.06 -5.18 30.94
CA TYR A 114 1.49 -5.41 29.57
C TYR A 114 1.45 -4.13 28.76
N VAL A 115 2.47 -3.94 27.93
CA VAL A 115 2.59 -2.79 27.03
C VAL A 115 3.12 -3.27 25.67
N LEU A 116 2.69 -2.59 24.60
CA LEU A 116 3.10 -2.89 23.23
C LEU A 116 4.17 -1.90 22.74
N ASP A 117 5.15 -2.42 21.98
CA ASP A 117 6.41 -1.72 21.73
C ASP A 117 6.23 -0.81 20.55
N ARG A 118 6.11 0.48 20.84
CA ARG A 118 6.13 1.49 19.79
C ARG A 118 7.48 1.54 19.07
N SER A 119 8.58 1.08 19.68
CA SER A 119 9.87 1.01 18.99
C SER A 119 9.99 -0.16 18.00
N ARG A 120 9.10 -1.16 18.11
CA ARG A 120 9.04 -2.31 17.17
C ARG A 120 7.81 -2.32 16.26
N THR A 121 6.95 -1.32 16.37
CA THR A 121 5.79 -1.13 15.47
C THR A 121 5.97 0.19 14.74
N LEU A 122 5.94 0.17 13.41
CA LEU A 122 5.97 1.43 12.66
C LEU A 122 4.72 2.25 13.02
N PRO A 123 4.87 3.53 13.41
CA PRO A 123 3.73 4.43 13.52
C PRO A 123 3.01 4.52 12.16
N PRO A 124 1.74 4.96 12.11
CA PRO A 124 1.03 5.14 10.85
C PRO A 124 1.86 6.05 9.91
N VAL A 125 2.39 5.48 8.84
CA VAL A 125 3.14 6.21 7.81
C VAL A 125 2.19 6.45 6.65
N ASN A 126 1.94 7.71 6.35
CA ASN A 126 1.22 8.09 5.14
C ASN A 126 2.21 8.10 3.98
N LEU A 127 1.91 7.31 2.94
CA LEU A 127 2.70 7.23 1.73
C LEU A 127 1.84 7.66 0.56
N THR A 128 2.41 8.48 -0.31
CA THR A 128 1.82 8.81 -1.60
C THR A 128 1.94 7.63 -2.57
N ALA A 129 1.11 7.62 -3.60
CA ALA A 129 1.18 6.60 -4.65
C ALA A 129 2.57 6.54 -5.33
N ALA A 130 3.22 7.69 -5.52
CA ALA A 130 4.57 7.76 -6.11
C ALA A 130 5.64 7.13 -5.20
N GLU A 131 5.59 7.40 -3.89
CA GLU A 131 6.51 6.79 -2.90
C GLU A 131 6.31 5.28 -2.80
N ALA A 132 5.06 4.81 -2.87
CA ALA A 132 4.75 3.38 -2.88
C ALA A 132 5.37 2.68 -4.11
N VAL A 133 5.26 3.29 -5.29
CA VAL A 133 5.88 2.77 -6.52
C VAL A 133 7.41 2.81 -6.42
N ALA A 134 8.00 3.89 -5.90
CA ALA A 134 9.44 3.99 -5.72
C ALA A 134 9.98 2.87 -4.80
N MET A 135 9.30 2.61 -3.69
CA MET A 135 9.65 1.50 -2.80
C MET A 135 9.44 0.13 -3.46
N ALA A 136 8.38 -0.05 -4.23
CA ALA A 136 8.17 -1.29 -4.97
C ALA A 136 9.31 -1.55 -5.98
N VAL A 137 9.75 -0.53 -6.72
CA VAL A 137 10.91 -0.62 -7.60
C VAL A 137 12.15 -1.03 -6.80
N ALA A 138 12.44 -0.35 -5.68
CA ALA A 138 13.61 -0.63 -4.86
C ALA A 138 13.59 -2.06 -4.28
N LEU A 139 12.44 -2.51 -3.77
CA LEU A 139 12.28 -3.85 -3.20
C LEU A 139 12.34 -4.94 -4.27
N HIS A 140 11.88 -4.67 -5.50
CA HIS A 140 12.00 -5.62 -6.62
C HIS A 140 13.47 -5.90 -6.99
N ARG A 141 14.37 -4.94 -6.78
CA ARG A 141 15.83 -5.12 -6.97
C ARG A 141 16.46 -6.09 -5.99
N LEU A 142 15.77 -6.48 -4.92
CA LEU A 142 16.25 -7.48 -3.97
C LEU A 142 16.06 -8.91 -4.50
N ALA A 143 15.43 -9.10 -5.66
CA ALA A 143 15.36 -10.39 -6.33
C ALA A 143 16.75 -11.02 -6.50
N GLY A 144 16.88 -12.32 -6.21
CA GLY A 144 18.16 -13.03 -6.25
C GLY A 144 19.09 -12.77 -5.04
N THR A 145 18.75 -11.85 -4.14
CA THR A 145 19.46 -11.68 -2.87
C THR A 145 18.80 -12.49 -1.74
N PRO A 146 19.49 -12.76 -0.62
CA PRO A 146 18.88 -13.37 0.57
C PRO A 146 17.69 -12.58 1.14
N PHE A 147 17.53 -11.30 0.75
CA PHE A 147 16.47 -10.41 1.21
C PHE A 147 15.24 -10.39 0.31
N ALA A 148 15.18 -11.21 -0.76
CA ALA A 148 14.03 -11.25 -1.67
C ALA A 148 12.70 -11.57 -0.93
N GLY A 149 12.69 -12.58 -0.06
CA GLY A 149 11.52 -12.97 0.72
C GLY A 149 11.05 -11.90 1.71
N PRO A 150 11.97 -11.35 2.54
CA PRO A 150 11.67 -10.19 3.38
C PRO A 150 11.17 -8.97 2.61
N GLY A 151 11.80 -8.65 1.47
CA GLY A 151 11.41 -7.53 0.61
C GLY A 151 10.00 -7.66 0.04
N ALA A 152 9.64 -8.84 -0.47
CA ALA A 152 8.27 -9.12 -0.93
C ALA A 152 7.24 -8.99 0.20
N THR A 153 7.60 -9.41 1.42
CA THR A 153 6.73 -9.27 2.58
C THR A 153 6.57 -7.82 3.03
N ALA A 154 7.64 -7.02 2.96
CA ALA A 154 7.60 -5.59 3.24
C ALA A 154 6.70 -4.84 2.24
N LEU A 155 6.82 -5.16 0.94
CA LEU A 155 5.98 -4.55 -0.10
C LEU A 155 4.49 -4.85 0.12
N ARG A 156 4.14 -6.11 0.45
CA ARG A 156 2.75 -6.46 0.79
C ARG A 156 2.20 -5.66 1.97
N LYS A 157 3.01 -5.49 3.03
CA LYS A 157 2.62 -4.70 4.20
C LYS A 157 2.41 -3.23 3.87
N LEU A 158 3.27 -2.67 3.01
CA LEU A 158 3.18 -1.29 2.53
C LEU A 158 1.89 -1.07 1.72
N VAL A 159 1.61 -1.93 0.74
CA VAL A 159 0.40 -1.82 -0.08
C VAL A 159 -0.87 -1.99 0.76
N ALA A 160 -0.83 -2.86 1.79
CA ALA A 160 -1.97 -3.11 2.66
C ALA A 160 -2.38 -1.92 3.54
N VAL A 161 -1.46 -0.98 3.81
CA VAL A 161 -1.74 0.21 4.64
C VAL A 161 -2.08 1.46 3.82
N LEU A 162 -1.96 1.40 2.49
CA LEU A 162 -2.32 2.52 1.62
C LEU A 162 -3.84 2.73 1.58
N PRO A 163 -4.32 3.99 1.59
CA PRO A 163 -5.70 4.30 1.25
C PRO A 163 -6.08 3.72 -0.11
N ALA A 164 -7.32 3.28 -0.29
CA ALA A 164 -7.77 2.61 -1.51
C ALA A 164 -7.53 3.44 -2.79
N ALA A 165 -7.66 4.77 -2.71
CA ALA A 165 -7.39 5.67 -3.83
C ALA A 165 -5.90 5.68 -4.21
N ASP A 166 -5.01 5.74 -3.21
CA ASP A 166 -3.55 5.74 -3.41
C ASP A 166 -3.06 4.37 -3.87
N ALA A 167 -3.63 3.28 -3.36
CA ALA A 167 -3.34 1.92 -3.84
C ALA A 167 -3.74 1.76 -5.32
N ALA A 168 -4.90 2.25 -5.71
CA ALA A 168 -5.35 2.22 -7.11
C ALA A 168 -4.45 3.07 -8.01
N GLU A 169 -4.03 4.26 -7.56
CA GLU A 169 -3.08 5.08 -8.31
C GLU A 169 -1.69 4.44 -8.39
N ALA A 170 -1.20 3.86 -7.30
CA ALA A 170 0.06 3.13 -7.27
C ALA A 170 0.05 1.96 -8.26
N HIS A 171 -1.04 1.19 -8.33
CA HIS A 171 -1.19 0.12 -9.33
C HIS A 171 -1.18 0.66 -10.77
N ARG A 172 -1.84 1.80 -11.04
CA ARG A 172 -1.82 2.44 -12.37
C ARG A 172 -0.42 2.92 -12.75
N LEU A 173 0.32 3.51 -11.81
CA LEU A 173 1.68 3.97 -12.01
C LEU A 173 2.66 2.79 -12.17
N ALA A 174 2.52 1.74 -11.35
CA ALA A 174 3.34 0.53 -11.45
C ALA A 174 3.16 -0.19 -12.80
N GLY A 175 1.93 -0.23 -13.33
CA GLY A 175 1.65 -0.79 -14.64
C GLY A 175 2.35 -0.08 -15.81
N ARG A 176 2.91 1.11 -15.58
CA ARG A 176 3.70 1.88 -16.56
C ARG A 176 5.21 1.70 -16.39
N VAL A 177 5.66 0.96 -15.38
CA VAL A 177 7.07 0.66 -15.15
C VAL A 177 7.32 -0.79 -15.53
N HIS A 178 8.17 -0.99 -16.53
CA HIS A 178 8.57 -2.31 -17.00
C HIS A 178 10.05 -2.53 -16.71
N LEU A 179 10.40 -3.70 -16.19
CA LEU A 179 11.76 -4.06 -15.82
C LEU A 179 12.24 -5.27 -16.62
N ILE A 180 13.50 -5.21 -17.07
CA ILE A 180 14.26 -6.31 -17.64
C ILE A 180 15.40 -6.62 -16.65
N GLY A 181 15.41 -7.81 -16.06
CA GLY A 181 16.34 -8.13 -14.96
C GLY A 181 16.12 -7.23 -13.74
N ASP A 182 17.20 -6.81 -13.07
CA ASP A 182 17.13 -6.01 -11.84
C ASP A 182 16.87 -4.50 -12.07
N GLY A 183 16.73 -4.07 -13.33
CA GLY A 183 16.55 -2.66 -13.70
C GLY A 183 17.81 -1.78 -13.53
N PRO A 184 17.82 -0.56 -14.09
CA PRO A 184 19.00 0.29 -14.21
C PRO A 184 19.37 0.96 -12.90
N ALA A 185 20.67 1.17 -12.66
CA ALA A 185 21.16 1.87 -11.47
C ALA A 185 21.03 3.41 -11.55
N THR A 186 20.86 3.97 -12.76
CA THR A 186 20.75 5.41 -12.98
C THR A 186 19.34 5.93 -12.72
N PRO A 187 19.15 7.17 -12.25
CA PRO A 187 17.82 7.76 -12.08
C PRO A 187 17.22 8.22 -13.42
N VAL A 188 15.89 8.25 -13.50
CA VAL A 188 15.17 8.93 -14.59
C VAL A 188 15.15 10.44 -14.29
N PRO A 189 15.35 11.33 -15.27
CA PRO A 189 15.22 12.77 -15.06
C PRO A 189 13.82 13.14 -14.53
N ALA A 190 13.75 13.95 -13.46
CA ALA A 190 12.51 14.30 -12.77
C ALA A 190 11.44 14.87 -13.73
N THR A 191 11.83 15.76 -14.64
CA THR A 191 10.91 16.35 -15.64
C THR A 191 10.23 15.32 -16.52
N VAL A 192 10.91 14.20 -16.83
CA VAL A 192 10.32 13.10 -17.60
C VAL A 192 9.36 12.31 -16.68
N ALA A 193 9.76 12.04 -15.43
CA ALA A 193 8.95 11.35 -14.41
C ALA A 193 7.62 12.06 -14.14
N ASP A 194 7.68 13.37 -13.97
CA ASP A 194 6.53 14.20 -13.71
C ASP A 194 5.59 14.23 -14.91
N ALA A 195 6.12 14.32 -16.14
CA ALA A 195 5.30 14.35 -17.34
C ALA A 195 4.61 13.02 -17.65
N VAL A 196 5.26 11.88 -17.38
CA VAL A 196 4.64 10.55 -17.52
C VAL A 196 3.52 10.38 -16.50
N THR A 197 3.76 10.79 -15.26
CA THR A 197 2.76 10.80 -14.17
C THR A 197 1.57 11.69 -14.52
N ALA A 198 1.84 12.93 -14.95
CA ALA A 198 0.83 13.92 -15.33
C ALA A 198 0.20 13.68 -16.71
N ARG A 199 0.62 12.64 -17.44
CA ARG A 199 0.19 12.31 -18.81
C ARG A 199 0.29 13.51 -19.76
N ARG A 200 1.43 14.18 -19.84
CA ARG A 200 1.62 15.33 -20.75
C ARG A 200 2.53 14.99 -21.92
N VAL A 201 2.25 15.57 -23.10
CA VAL A 201 3.15 15.47 -24.26
C VAL A 201 4.48 16.12 -23.91
N LEU A 202 5.58 15.50 -24.33
CA LEU A 202 6.93 15.98 -24.10
C LEU A 202 7.57 16.45 -25.41
N ARG A 203 8.17 17.63 -25.40
CA ARG A 203 9.16 18.03 -26.41
C ARG A 203 10.54 17.66 -25.90
N ILE A 204 11.26 16.81 -26.62
CA ILE A 204 12.61 16.36 -26.27
C ILE A 204 13.62 16.78 -27.35
N ARG A 205 14.81 17.22 -26.93
CA ARG A 205 16.02 17.23 -27.76
C ARG A 205 16.77 15.93 -27.51
N TYR A 206 16.92 15.13 -28.55
CA TYR A 206 17.41 13.76 -28.46
C TYR A 206 18.56 13.52 -29.44
N ALA A 207 19.69 13.09 -28.89
CA ALA A 207 20.84 12.62 -29.64
C ALA A 207 20.70 11.12 -29.91
N ASP A 208 20.63 10.71 -31.18
CA ASP A 208 20.51 9.30 -31.52
C ASP A 208 21.84 8.52 -31.37
N ARG A 209 21.88 7.26 -31.83
CA ARG A 209 23.12 6.44 -31.73
C ARG A 209 24.24 6.96 -32.64
N ALA A 210 23.91 7.66 -33.72
CA ALA A 210 24.86 8.28 -34.63
C ALA A 210 25.29 9.69 -34.15
N GLY A 211 24.75 10.17 -33.02
CA GLY A 211 25.02 11.50 -32.50
C GLY A 211 24.26 12.59 -33.24
N ILE A 212 23.21 12.24 -33.99
CA ILE A 212 22.38 13.21 -34.70
C ILE A 212 21.31 13.73 -33.76
N ASP A 213 21.32 15.04 -33.55
CA ASP A 213 20.34 15.73 -32.73
C ASP A 213 19.01 15.86 -33.46
N SER A 214 17.94 15.63 -32.72
CA SER A 214 16.58 15.82 -33.22
C SER A 214 15.67 16.37 -32.14
N VAL A 215 14.78 17.29 -32.52
CA VAL A 215 13.70 17.77 -31.66
C VAL A 215 12.44 16.98 -32.00
N ARG A 216 11.79 16.40 -30.99
CA ARG A 216 10.64 15.51 -31.17
C ARG A 216 9.57 15.80 -30.13
N ASP A 217 8.32 15.85 -30.58
CA ASP A 217 7.16 15.81 -29.70
C ASP A 217 6.74 14.34 -29.55
N VAL A 218 6.71 13.87 -28.31
CA VAL A 218 6.48 12.47 -27.96
C VAL A 218 5.39 12.35 -26.89
N GLU A 219 4.54 11.33 -27.01
CA GLU A 219 3.50 11.03 -26.03
C GLU A 219 4.04 9.97 -25.07
N PRO A 220 4.44 10.32 -23.83
CA PRO A 220 4.95 9.36 -22.87
C PRO A 220 3.90 8.33 -22.48
N LEU A 221 4.26 7.05 -22.59
CA LEU A 221 3.38 5.92 -22.29
C LEU A 221 3.87 5.09 -21.09
N GLY A 222 5.17 5.09 -20.81
CA GLY A 222 5.75 4.40 -19.65
C GLY A 222 7.27 4.37 -19.66
N TYR A 223 7.83 3.57 -18.76
CA TYR A 223 9.27 3.35 -18.61
C TYR A 223 9.62 1.90 -18.84
N LEU A 224 10.78 1.68 -19.43
CA LEU A 224 11.44 0.39 -19.50
C LEU A 224 12.84 0.52 -18.94
N GLY A 225 13.16 -0.25 -17.91
CA GLY A 225 14.49 -0.29 -17.30
C GLY A 225 15.19 -1.62 -17.59
N ASN A 226 16.41 -1.58 -18.11
CA ASN A 226 17.34 -2.73 -18.08
C ASN A 226 18.50 -2.44 -17.11
N PRO A 227 19.40 -3.38 -16.77
CA PRO A 227 20.43 -3.15 -15.75
C PRO A 227 21.38 -1.95 -16.00
N ARG A 228 21.41 -1.39 -17.21
CA ARG A 228 22.31 -0.29 -17.59
C ARG A 228 21.61 1.05 -17.78
N HIS A 229 20.43 1.07 -18.40
CA HIS A 229 19.77 2.32 -18.81
C HIS A 229 18.24 2.29 -18.60
N TRP A 230 17.69 3.48 -18.34
CA TRP A 230 16.25 3.74 -18.46
C TRP A 230 15.89 4.15 -19.88
N TYR A 231 14.71 3.71 -20.30
CA TYR A 231 14.10 4.05 -21.58
C TYR A 231 12.72 4.62 -21.31
N LEU A 232 12.42 5.75 -21.92
CA LEU A 232 11.08 6.29 -22.06
C LEU A 232 10.39 5.58 -23.22
N LEU A 233 9.29 4.88 -22.94
CA LEU A 233 8.39 4.35 -23.96
C LEU A 233 7.44 5.48 -24.36
N ALA A 234 7.47 5.89 -25.62
CA ALA A 234 6.64 6.99 -26.09
C ALA A 234 6.25 6.87 -27.57
N TRP A 235 5.05 7.34 -27.91
CA TRP A 235 4.66 7.51 -29.31
C TRP A 235 5.39 8.72 -29.89
N CYS A 236 6.17 8.52 -30.95
CA CYS A 236 6.89 9.61 -31.60
C CYS A 236 6.03 10.22 -32.70
N ARG A 237 5.50 11.43 -32.50
CA ARG A 237 4.63 12.09 -33.49
C ARG A 237 5.33 12.37 -34.83
N LEU A 238 6.64 12.58 -34.79
CA LEU A 238 7.45 12.80 -36.00
C LEU A 238 7.57 11.55 -36.89
N ARG A 239 7.54 10.36 -36.28
CA ARG A 239 7.70 9.07 -36.99
C ARG A 239 6.42 8.26 -37.06
N ASP A 240 5.38 8.71 -36.36
CA ASP A 240 4.09 8.06 -36.19
C ASP A 240 4.21 6.58 -35.78
N GLU A 241 5.10 6.31 -34.82
CA GLU A 241 5.38 4.96 -34.32
C GLU A 241 5.75 4.96 -32.83
N LEU A 242 5.59 3.82 -32.16
CA LEU A 242 6.06 3.62 -30.80
C LEU A 242 7.59 3.50 -30.79
N ARG A 243 8.26 4.23 -29.89
CA ARG A 243 9.71 4.18 -29.74
C ARG A 243 10.16 4.13 -28.28
N CYS A 244 11.35 3.56 -28.09
CA CYS A 244 12.08 3.57 -26.84
C CYS A 244 13.18 4.63 -26.90
N PHE A 245 13.09 5.67 -26.07
CA PHE A 245 14.11 6.72 -25.97
C PHE A 245 14.95 6.52 -24.72
N ARG A 246 16.25 6.27 -24.88
CA ARG A 246 17.16 6.22 -23.71
C ARG A 246 17.17 7.56 -22.99
N THR A 247 16.90 7.58 -21.68
CA THR A 247 16.76 8.82 -20.93
C THR A 247 18.08 9.58 -20.77
N ASP A 248 19.22 8.88 -20.84
CA ASP A 248 20.56 9.49 -20.78
C ASP A 248 20.98 10.23 -22.07
N ARG A 249 20.21 10.07 -23.15
CA ARG A 249 20.42 10.77 -24.44
C ARG A 249 19.42 11.89 -24.69
N ILE A 250 18.57 12.17 -23.70
CA ILE A 250 17.68 13.32 -23.73
C ILE A 250 18.47 14.50 -23.16
N GLU A 251 18.83 15.43 -24.04
CA GLU A 251 19.64 16.58 -23.66
C GLU A 251 18.80 17.72 -23.08
N ASP A 252 17.56 17.85 -23.54
CA ASP A 252 16.59 18.82 -23.04
C ASP A 252 15.19 18.24 -23.12
N VAL A 253 14.34 18.59 -22.17
CA VAL A 253 12.96 18.13 -22.08
C VAL A 253 12.04 19.20 -21.53
N ARG A 254 10.91 19.38 -22.22
CA ARG A 254 9.85 20.28 -21.79
C ARG A 254 8.49 19.62 -21.91
N ALA A 255 7.71 19.67 -20.83
CA ALA A 255 6.31 19.28 -20.86
C ALA A 255 5.48 20.33 -21.61
N LEU A 256 4.68 19.86 -22.56
CA LEU A 256 3.69 20.64 -23.29
C LEU A 256 2.34 20.60 -22.53
N PRO A 257 1.41 21.54 -22.80
CA PRO A 257 0.11 21.57 -22.14
C PRO A 257 -0.84 20.44 -22.57
N GLU A 258 -0.56 19.79 -23.70
CA GLU A 258 -1.38 18.70 -24.24
C GLU A 258 -1.33 17.44 -23.36
N VAL A 259 -2.49 16.82 -23.14
CA VAL A 259 -2.63 15.60 -22.35
C VAL A 259 -2.61 14.37 -23.26
N VAL A 260 -1.85 13.36 -22.86
CA VAL A 260 -1.76 12.06 -23.51
C VAL A 260 -2.97 11.21 -23.14
N VAL A 261 -3.75 10.87 -24.16
CA VAL A 261 -4.91 9.95 -24.05
C VAL A 261 -4.56 8.51 -24.44
N ARG A 262 -3.44 8.32 -25.14
CA ARG A 262 -3.00 7.03 -25.65
C ARG A 262 -2.56 6.10 -24.52
N GLU A 263 -2.91 4.83 -24.61
CA GLU A 263 -2.50 3.79 -23.68
C GLU A 263 -1.43 2.90 -24.30
N LEU A 264 -0.46 2.45 -23.50
CA LEU A 264 0.56 1.50 -23.92
C LEU A 264 -0.09 0.12 -24.09
N ARG A 265 0.05 -0.50 -25.25
CA ARG A 265 -0.19 -1.93 -25.41
C ARG A 265 1.16 -2.63 -25.48
N LEU A 266 1.39 -3.60 -24.60
CA LEU A 266 2.66 -4.35 -24.54
C LEU A 266 3.01 -5.06 -25.85
N THR A 267 2.01 -5.35 -26.69
CA THR A 267 2.17 -5.91 -28.04
C THR A 267 2.86 -4.97 -29.03
N ASP A 268 2.88 -3.67 -28.74
CA ASP A 268 3.45 -2.66 -29.63
C ASP A 268 4.97 -2.51 -29.42
N LEU A 269 5.52 -3.15 -28.38
CA LEU A 269 6.95 -3.17 -28.11
C LEU A 269 7.61 -4.28 -28.94
N ASP A 270 8.52 -3.90 -29.83
CA ASP A 270 9.37 -4.83 -30.60
C ASP A 270 10.51 -5.40 -29.71
N ILE A 271 10.12 -5.96 -28.56
CA ILE A 271 10.99 -6.58 -27.56
C ILE A 271 10.41 -7.97 -27.23
N PRO A 272 11.22 -9.04 -27.21
CA PRO A 272 10.75 -10.36 -26.78
C PRO A 272 10.13 -10.28 -25.37
N HIS A 273 8.82 -10.50 -25.31
CA HIS A 273 7.98 -10.38 -24.11
C HIS A 273 8.44 -11.26 -22.95
N GLU A 274 9.19 -12.33 -23.24
CA GLU A 274 9.75 -13.26 -22.25
C GLU A 274 10.77 -12.60 -21.29
N ARG A 275 11.31 -11.43 -21.63
CA ARG A 275 12.32 -10.71 -20.81
C ARG A 275 11.80 -9.46 -20.11
N VAL A 276 10.56 -9.04 -20.38
CA VAL A 276 9.97 -7.81 -19.85
C VAL A 276 8.91 -8.18 -18.83
N ARG A 277 9.11 -7.79 -17.57
CA ARG A 277 8.11 -7.98 -16.52
C ARG A 277 7.54 -6.62 -16.11
N PRO A 278 6.21 -6.42 -16.12
CA PRO A 278 5.62 -5.24 -15.51
C PRO A 278 5.95 -5.23 -14.01
N LEU A 279 6.16 -4.04 -13.43
CA LEU A 279 6.31 -3.91 -11.99
C LEU A 279 4.99 -4.33 -11.34
N SER A 280 5.01 -5.46 -10.63
CA SER A 280 3.88 -5.87 -9.79
C SER A 280 4.06 -5.35 -8.38
N LEU A 281 3.01 -4.72 -7.84
CA LEU A 281 2.97 -4.34 -6.43
C LEU A 281 2.59 -5.53 -5.51
N VAL A 282 2.03 -6.60 -6.09
CA VAL A 282 1.65 -7.84 -5.40
C VAL A 282 1.75 -9.04 -6.34
#